data_AF-A0A8C5B0V5-F1
#
_entry.id   AF-A0A8C5B0V5-F1
#
_cell.length_a   1.000
_cell.length_b   1.000
_cell.length_c   1.000
_cell.angle_alpha   90.00
_cell.angle_beta   90.00
_cell.angle_gamma   90.00
#
_symmetry.space_group_name_H-M   'P 1'
#
loop_
_entity.id
_entity.type
_entity.pdbx_description
1 polymer ?
#
loop_
_entity_poly.entity_id
_entity_poly.type
_entity_poly.pdbx_seq_one_letter_code
_entity_poly.pdbx_strand_id
1 'polypeptide(L)'
;MRVFWALTQTTVPSQTRRRVRGDGPEVDCLQESRPLGAEEVEVEDGEQEALDEREEAGDAGDKPTWCICHNCREMQMDVERKCCGQQPHSCIAMLPHIEAYILQEGHLRLAIRIWNDVRALGDLPDPGESNKQFRYAAYREFVVWQYGAMGAGNRVVLPSCCVWKIRDRFPDPHGQYKGFIPNRLQ
;
A
#
# COMPACT_ATOMS: atom_id res chain seq x y z
N MET A 1 54.49 -30.01 -8.38
CA MET A 1 53.35 -30.39 -7.51
C MET A 1 52.11 -29.64 -8.00
N ARG A 2 51.18 -30.33 -8.65
CA ARG A 2 49.91 -29.77 -9.16
C ARG A 2 48.78 -30.58 -8.55
N VAL A 3 47.90 -29.91 -7.81
CA VAL A 3 46.76 -30.52 -7.11
C VAL A 3 45.60 -30.58 -8.10
N PHE A 4 45.20 -31.78 -8.51
CA PHE A 4 44.03 -32.01 -9.37
C PHE A 4 42.77 -32.07 -8.48
N TRP A 5 41.82 -31.17 -8.73
CA TRP A 5 40.46 -31.30 -8.20
C TRP A 5 39.69 -32.32 -9.05
N ALA A 6 39.32 -33.45 -8.47
CA ALA A 6 38.43 -34.43 -9.09
C ALA A 6 36.98 -33.95 -8.92
N LEU A 7 36.34 -33.57 -10.03
CA LEU A 7 34.90 -33.32 -10.08
C LEU A 7 34.16 -34.67 -10.07
N THR A 8 33.64 -35.07 -8.92
CA THR A 8 32.73 -36.21 -8.82
C THR A 8 31.34 -35.79 -9.30
N GLN A 9 30.91 -36.32 -10.44
CA GLN A 9 29.54 -36.16 -10.93
C GLN A 9 28.59 -36.99 -10.06
N THR A 10 27.77 -36.33 -9.23
CA THR A 10 26.67 -36.96 -8.52
C THR A 10 25.45 -37.03 -9.43
N THR A 11 25.10 -38.24 -9.88
CA THR A 11 23.85 -38.53 -10.59
C THR A 11 22.66 -38.45 -9.63
N VAL A 12 21.66 -37.62 -9.95
CA VAL A 12 20.41 -37.49 -9.19
C VAL A 12 19.42 -38.59 -9.64
N PRO A 13 18.84 -39.40 -8.74
CA PRO A 13 17.83 -40.39 -9.13
C PRO A 13 16.52 -39.72 -9.54
N SER A 14 15.94 -40.16 -10.66
CA SER A 14 14.61 -39.74 -11.10
C SER A 14 13.55 -40.30 -10.16
N GLN A 15 12.84 -39.42 -9.43
CA GLN A 15 11.74 -39.84 -8.59
C GLN A 15 10.49 -40.08 -9.43
N THR A 16 10.08 -41.34 -9.51
CA THR A 16 8.82 -41.81 -10.08
C THR A 16 7.66 -41.31 -9.23
N ARG A 17 6.84 -40.41 -9.80
CA ARG A 17 5.65 -39.83 -9.20
C ARG A 17 4.60 -40.93 -8.93
N ARG A 18 4.41 -41.32 -7.67
CA ARG A 18 3.29 -42.19 -7.25
C ARG A 18 1.97 -41.43 -7.45
N ARG A 19 1.08 -41.99 -8.28
CA ARG A 19 -0.33 -41.55 -8.41
C ARG A 19 -1.05 -41.80 -7.09
N VAL A 20 -1.54 -40.74 -6.46
CA VAL A 20 -2.57 -40.81 -5.42
C VAL A 20 -3.90 -40.96 -6.14
N ARG A 21 -4.67 -42.02 -5.80
CA ARG A 21 -6.05 -42.20 -6.27
C ARG A 21 -6.90 -41.12 -5.60
N GLY A 22 -7.44 -40.21 -6.40
CA GLY A 22 -8.51 -39.32 -5.97
C GLY A 22 -9.83 -39.90 -6.48
N ASP A 23 -10.64 -40.42 -5.57
CA ASP A 23 -12.06 -40.65 -5.79
C ASP A 23 -12.76 -39.28 -5.73
N GLY A 24 -13.22 -38.81 -6.88
CA GLY A 24 -14.09 -37.65 -7.01
C GLY A 24 -15.08 -37.94 -8.14
N PRO A 25 -16.38 -37.65 -7.98
CA PRO A 25 -17.36 -38.00 -8.99
C PRO A 25 -17.14 -37.15 -10.26
N GLU A 26 -16.90 -37.88 -11.34
CA GLU A 26 -16.77 -37.41 -12.72
C GLU A 26 -18.14 -36.89 -13.16
N VAL A 27 -18.27 -35.56 -13.30
CA VAL A 27 -19.46 -34.94 -13.89
C VAL A 27 -19.16 -34.63 -15.36
N ASP A 28 -19.74 -35.48 -16.20
CA ASP A 28 -19.63 -35.48 -17.65
C ASP A 28 -20.39 -34.29 -18.26
N CYS A 29 -19.63 -33.29 -18.70
CA CYS A 29 -20.15 -32.23 -19.56
C CYS A 29 -20.00 -32.70 -21.00
N LEU A 30 -21.10 -33.19 -21.59
CA LEU A 30 -21.55 -32.93 -22.97
C LEU A 30 -22.64 -33.94 -23.38
N GLN A 31 -23.90 -33.54 -23.33
CA GLN A 31 -24.88 -33.95 -24.34
C GLN A 31 -26.03 -32.93 -24.40
N GLU A 32 -26.27 -32.47 -25.63
CA GLU A 32 -27.03 -31.31 -26.02
C GLU A 32 -28.32 -31.75 -26.74
N SER A 33 -29.49 -31.21 -26.36
CA SER A 33 -30.67 -30.98 -27.23
C SER A 33 -31.85 -30.46 -26.37
N ARG A 34 -32.19 -29.16 -26.40
CA ARG A 34 -33.10 -28.41 -27.32
C ARG A 34 -34.58 -28.33 -26.81
N PRO A 35 -35.37 -27.30 -27.20
CA PRO A 35 -35.91 -26.30 -26.27
C PRO A 35 -37.45 -26.17 -26.29
N LEU A 36 -38.05 -25.52 -25.28
CA LEU A 36 -39.41 -24.96 -25.35
C LEU A 36 -39.53 -23.71 -24.45
N GLY A 37 -39.99 -22.60 -25.04
CA GLY A 37 -40.46 -21.42 -24.31
C GLY A 37 -39.65 -20.15 -24.58
N ALA A 38 -39.83 -19.55 -25.76
CA ALA A 38 -39.48 -18.16 -26.01
C ALA A 38 -40.63 -17.28 -25.48
N GLU A 39 -40.36 -16.46 -24.48
CA GLU A 39 -41.10 -15.22 -24.26
C GLU A 39 -40.13 -14.08 -24.51
N GLU A 40 -40.41 -13.36 -25.59
CA GLU A 40 -39.73 -12.15 -26.03
C GLU A 40 -40.18 -11.00 -25.11
N VAL A 41 -39.23 -10.31 -24.51
CA VAL A 41 -39.48 -8.99 -23.90
C VAL A 41 -38.54 -8.01 -24.59
N GLU A 42 -39.14 -7.14 -25.40
CA GLU A 42 -38.45 -6.08 -26.11
C GLU A 42 -38.15 -4.87 -25.21
N VAL A 43 -37.15 -4.14 -25.67
CA VAL A 43 -36.32 -3.10 -25.04
C VAL A 43 -37.09 -1.80 -24.79
N GLU A 44 -36.74 -1.07 -23.72
CA GLU A 44 -36.77 0.40 -23.78
C GLU A 44 -35.42 0.98 -23.33
N ASP A 45 -34.94 1.88 -24.18
CA ASP A 45 -33.64 2.55 -24.23
C ASP A 45 -33.58 3.79 -23.33
N GLY A 46 -32.41 4.03 -22.72
CA GLY A 46 -32.03 5.31 -22.10
C GLY A 46 -32.76 5.60 -20.78
N GLU A 47 -32.16 6.18 -19.76
CA GLU A 47 -31.27 7.33 -19.80
C GLU A 47 -30.13 7.17 -18.80
N GLN A 48 -28.94 7.55 -19.24
CA GLN A 48 -27.76 7.68 -18.41
C GLN A 48 -27.94 8.94 -17.55
N GLU A 49 -28.52 8.82 -16.35
CA GLU A 49 -28.45 9.89 -15.37
C GLU A 49 -27.06 9.88 -14.73
N ALA A 50 -26.20 10.75 -15.27
CA ALA A 50 -24.95 11.17 -14.69
C ALA A 50 -25.22 11.84 -13.34
N LEU A 51 -25.16 11.07 -12.26
CA LEU A 51 -25.26 11.58 -10.91
C LEU A 51 -23.87 11.85 -10.34
N ASP A 52 -23.59 13.15 -10.31
CA ASP A 52 -22.73 13.88 -9.39
C ASP A 52 -21.22 13.64 -9.57
N GLU A 53 -20.66 14.43 -10.49
CA GLU A 53 -19.31 14.96 -10.36
C GLU A 53 -19.16 15.56 -8.97
N ARG A 54 -18.73 14.75 -8.00
CA ARG A 54 -18.05 15.27 -6.82
C ARG A 54 -16.68 15.75 -7.28
N GLU A 55 -16.67 16.88 -7.98
CA GLU A 55 -15.61 17.84 -7.82
C GLU A 55 -15.67 18.29 -6.36
N GLU A 56 -15.03 17.50 -5.50
CA GLU A 56 -14.47 18.03 -4.26
C GLU A 56 -13.49 19.10 -4.71
N ALA A 57 -13.99 20.33 -4.82
CA ALA A 57 -13.22 21.55 -4.83
C ALA A 57 -12.50 21.62 -3.49
N GLY A 58 -11.48 20.78 -3.34
CA GLY A 58 -10.55 20.82 -2.24
C GLY A 58 -9.87 22.15 -2.33
N ASP A 59 -10.34 23.08 -1.48
CA ASP A 59 -9.71 24.32 -1.06
C ASP A 59 -8.53 24.68 -1.95
N ALA A 60 -8.79 25.54 -2.94
CA ALA A 60 -7.75 26.24 -3.69
C ALA A 60 -7.05 27.26 -2.76
N GLY A 61 -6.72 26.84 -1.54
CA GLY A 61 -5.73 27.45 -0.70
C GLY A 61 -4.44 27.53 -1.50
N ASP A 62 -3.90 28.75 -1.52
CA ASP A 62 -2.69 29.09 -2.24
C ASP A 62 -1.61 28.03 -1.97
N LYS A 63 -0.99 27.53 -3.05
CA LYS A 63 -0.01 26.45 -2.89
C LYS A 63 1.25 27.06 -2.27
N PRO A 64 1.90 26.37 -1.32
CA PRO A 64 3.10 26.92 -0.71
C PRO A 64 4.17 27.21 -1.75
N THR A 65 4.87 28.34 -1.63
CA THR A 65 5.88 28.80 -2.60
C THR A 65 7.05 27.84 -2.78
N TRP A 66 7.29 26.96 -1.81
CA TRP A 66 8.30 25.90 -1.85
C TRP A 66 7.80 24.59 -2.52
N CYS A 67 6.55 24.56 -2.97
CA CYS A 67 5.96 23.39 -3.64
C CYS A 67 6.26 23.38 -5.14
N ILE A 68 6.80 22.26 -5.63
CA ILE A 68 7.03 22.01 -7.06
C ILE A 68 5.96 21.08 -7.65
N CYS A 69 5.43 20.14 -6.85
CA CYS A 69 4.51 19.12 -7.33
C CYS A 69 3.03 19.52 -7.30
N HIS A 70 2.72 20.76 -6.89
CA HIS A 70 1.36 21.33 -6.73
C HIS A 70 0.42 20.60 -5.75
N ASN A 71 0.91 19.58 -5.05
CA ASN A 71 0.14 18.74 -4.11
C ASN A 71 0.55 18.91 -2.64
N CYS A 72 1.49 19.82 -2.33
CA CYS A 72 1.85 20.09 -0.93
C CYS A 72 0.86 21.06 -0.29
N ARG A 73 0.67 20.95 1.03
CA ARG A 73 0.01 21.98 1.85
C ARG A 73 0.98 22.47 2.92
N GLU A 74 0.63 23.59 3.57
CA GLU A 74 1.46 24.20 4.60
C GLU A 74 1.75 23.22 5.76
N MET A 75 2.92 23.35 6.39
CA MET A 75 3.36 22.49 7.48
C MET A 75 3.69 23.33 8.71
N GLN A 76 3.44 22.79 9.90
CA GLN A 76 3.59 23.53 11.15
C GLN A 76 5.06 23.89 11.43
N MET A 77 6.00 23.03 11.05
CA MET A 77 7.43 23.21 11.31
C MET A 77 8.19 23.45 10.02
N ASP A 78 9.16 24.37 10.03
CA ASP A 78 9.98 24.70 8.85
C ASP A 78 10.73 23.48 8.30
N VAL A 79 11.21 22.60 9.20
CA VAL A 79 11.90 21.36 8.81
C VAL A 79 10.99 20.42 8.01
N GLU A 80 9.67 20.54 8.15
CA GLU A 80 8.67 19.74 7.44
C GLU A 80 8.20 20.37 6.12
N ARG A 81 8.60 21.60 5.81
CA ARG A 81 8.31 22.30 4.53
C ARG A 81 9.13 21.73 3.38
N LYS A 82 8.92 20.46 3.08
CA LYS A 82 9.65 19.70 2.05
C LYS A 82 8.69 19.24 0.96
N CYS A 83 8.99 19.55 -0.29
CA CYS A 83 8.30 18.99 -1.46
C CYS A 83 8.94 17.66 -1.88
N CYS A 84 8.20 16.82 -2.61
CA CYS A 84 8.79 15.62 -3.23
C CYS A 84 9.68 15.95 -4.45
N GLY A 85 9.62 17.19 -4.94
CA GLY A 85 10.44 17.69 -6.05
C GLY A 85 10.04 17.20 -7.44
N GLN A 86 8.99 16.38 -7.54
CA GLN A 86 8.51 15.85 -8.81
C GLN A 86 7.57 16.84 -9.52
N GLN A 87 7.43 16.69 -10.83
CA GLN A 87 6.43 17.41 -11.62
C GLN A 87 4.99 17.03 -11.17
N PRO A 88 3.98 17.88 -11.43
CA PRO A 88 2.60 17.65 -10.97
C PRO A 88 2.05 16.26 -11.30
N HIS A 89 2.24 15.79 -12.54
CA HIS A 89 1.74 14.50 -13.01
C HIS A 89 2.53 13.29 -12.49
N SER A 90 3.68 13.52 -11.86
CA SER A 90 4.57 12.47 -11.30
C SER A 90 4.81 12.68 -9.81
N CYS A 91 3.94 13.45 -9.14
CA CYS A 91 3.99 13.63 -7.71
C CYS A 91 3.98 12.25 -7.02
N ILE A 92 4.94 12.01 -6.11
CA ILE A 92 5.03 10.75 -5.36
C ILE A 92 3.69 10.41 -4.68
N ALA A 93 2.99 11.41 -4.13
CA ALA A 93 1.69 11.24 -3.46
C ALA A 93 0.55 10.77 -4.39
N MET A 94 0.73 10.87 -5.70
CA MET A 94 -0.22 10.46 -6.74
C MET A 94 0.15 9.12 -7.39
N LEU A 95 1.30 8.54 -7.06
CA LEU A 95 1.69 7.24 -7.62
C LEU A 95 0.76 6.13 -7.08
N PRO A 96 0.38 5.14 -7.89
CA PRO A 96 -0.46 4.02 -7.45
C PRO A 96 0.09 3.24 -6.25
N HIS A 97 1.41 3.31 -6.06
CA HIS A 97 2.15 2.70 -4.95
C HIS A 97 1.73 3.27 -3.59
N ILE A 98 1.31 4.55 -3.54
CA ILE A 98 0.80 5.16 -2.31
C ILE A 98 -0.47 4.43 -1.86
N GLU A 99 -1.42 4.23 -2.78
CA GLU A 99 -2.65 3.53 -2.46
C GLU A 99 -2.38 2.07 -2.09
N ALA A 100 -1.52 1.37 -2.85
CA ALA A 100 -1.25 -0.06 -2.67
C ALA A 100 -0.48 -0.40 -1.38
N TYR A 101 0.53 0.40 -1.01
CA TYR A 101 1.44 0.06 0.09
C TYR A 101 1.29 0.96 1.31
N ILE A 102 0.94 2.22 1.10
CA ILE A 102 1.02 3.24 2.17
C ILE A 102 -0.35 3.52 2.79
N LEU A 103 -1.44 3.37 2.02
CA LEU A 103 -2.80 3.69 2.47
C LEU A 103 -3.72 2.48 2.65
N GLN A 104 -3.37 1.30 2.12
CA GLN A 104 -4.14 0.07 2.36
C GLN A 104 -4.08 -0.36 3.83
N GLU A 105 -5.21 -0.36 4.52
CA GLU A 105 -5.31 -0.73 5.93
C GLU A 105 -4.85 -2.16 6.21
N GLY A 106 -5.24 -3.13 5.36
CA GLY A 106 -4.81 -4.52 5.52
C GLY A 106 -3.28 -4.68 5.49
N HIS A 107 -2.62 -3.96 4.58
CA HIS A 107 -1.16 -3.91 4.51
C HIS A 107 -0.56 -3.27 5.76
N LEU A 108 -1.09 -2.12 6.20
CA LEU A 108 -0.59 -1.44 7.39
C LEU A 108 -0.80 -2.26 8.67
N ARG A 109 -1.91 -3.00 8.82
CA ARG A 109 -2.13 -3.91 9.96
C ARG A 109 -1.05 -4.98 10.01
N LEU A 110 -0.73 -5.58 8.86
CA LEU A 110 0.35 -6.56 8.76
C LEU A 110 1.70 -5.93 9.11
N ALA A 111 2.00 -4.75 8.56
CA ALA A 111 3.24 -4.03 8.86
C ALA A 111 3.38 -3.73 10.35
N ILE A 112 2.32 -3.24 11.01
CA ILE A 112 2.30 -2.99 12.46
C ILE A 112 2.63 -4.27 13.23
N ARG A 113 2.00 -5.40 12.88
CA ARG A 113 2.27 -6.69 13.52
C ARG A 113 3.74 -7.10 13.37
N ILE A 114 4.26 -7.11 12.15
CA ILE A 114 5.67 -7.44 11.89
C ILE A 114 6.62 -6.56 12.72
N TRP A 115 6.35 -5.25 12.78
CA TRP A 115 7.20 -4.32 13.53
C TRP A 115 7.10 -4.50 15.05
N ASN A 116 5.94 -4.88 15.58
CA ASN A 116 5.78 -5.18 17.00
C ASN A 116 6.53 -6.48 17.36
N ASP A 117 6.41 -7.51 16.50
CA ASP A 117 7.10 -8.79 16.66
C ASP A 117 8.62 -8.62 16.65
N VAL A 118 9.16 -7.89 15.67
CA VAL A 118 10.61 -7.60 15.56
C VAL A 118 11.15 -6.84 16.77
N ARG A 119 10.31 -6.03 17.44
CA ARG A 119 10.69 -5.27 18.63
C ARG A 119 10.38 -5.98 19.94
N ALA A 120 9.85 -7.20 19.90
CA ALA A 120 9.36 -7.94 21.05
C ALA A 120 8.42 -7.11 21.96
N LEU A 121 7.59 -6.27 21.35
CA LEU A 121 6.58 -5.49 22.07
C LEU A 121 5.33 -6.39 22.26
N GLY A 122 5.27 -7.09 23.39
CA GLY A 122 4.07 -7.83 23.82
C GLY A 122 2.95 -6.92 24.32
N ASP A 123 1.73 -7.47 24.42
CA ASP A 123 0.56 -6.84 25.06
C ASP A 123 0.15 -5.46 24.51
N LEU A 124 0.39 -5.21 23.22
CA LEU A 124 -0.14 -4.03 22.54
C LEU A 124 -1.59 -4.25 22.08
N PRO A 125 -2.40 -3.17 21.97
CA PRO A 125 -3.73 -3.24 21.38
C PRO A 125 -3.68 -3.80 19.95
N ASP A 126 -4.81 -4.30 19.44
CA ASP A 126 -4.83 -4.95 18.13
C ASP A 126 -4.25 -4.00 17.06
N PRO A 127 -3.43 -4.53 16.13
CA PRO A 127 -2.83 -3.72 15.07
C PRO A 127 -3.89 -2.95 14.26
N GLY A 128 -3.82 -1.62 14.30
CA GLY A 128 -4.68 -0.76 13.50
C GLY A 128 -6.03 -0.42 14.15
N GLU A 129 -6.12 -0.46 15.49
CA GLU A 129 -7.29 0.04 16.23
C GLU A 129 -7.45 1.57 16.18
N SER A 130 -6.38 2.32 15.85
CA SER A 130 -6.46 3.77 15.73
C SER A 130 -5.81 4.31 14.46
N ASN A 131 -6.39 5.39 13.93
CA ASN A 131 -5.77 6.18 12.85
C ASN A 131 -4.35 6.61 13.20
N LYS A 132 -4.06 6.84 14.49
CA LYS A 132 -2.71 7.15 14.96
C LYS A 132 -1.72 6.03 14.65
N GLN A 133 -2.08 4.77 14.92
CA GLN A 133 -1.24 3.62 14.57
C GLN A 133 -1.06 3.52 13.05
N PHE A 134 -2.12 3.68 12.26
CA PHE A 134 -2.03 3.69 10.80
C PHE A 134 -1.12 4.78 10.25
N ARG A 135 -1.23 6.03 10.73
CA ARG A 135 -0.33 7.12 10.34
C ARG A 135 1.13 6.76 10.61
N TYR A 136 1.44 6.27 11.82
CA TYR A 136 2.82 5.89 12.15
C TYR A 136 3.33 4.72 11.31
N ALA A 137 2.49 3.72 11.03
CA ALA A 137 2.84 2.62 10.13
C ALA A 137 3.13 3.13 8.72
N ALA A 138 2.21 3.92 8.15
CA ALA A 138 2.33 4.51 6.81
C ALA A 138 3.59 5.38 6.68
N TYR A 139 3.92 6.20 7.69
CA TYR A 139 5.16 6.97 7.67
C TYR A 139 6.41 6.11 7.62
N ARG A 140 6.43 4.99 8.35
CA ARG A 140 7.58 4.07 8.35
C ARG A 140 7.66 3.28 7.06
N GLU A 141 6.52 2.83 6.55
CA GLU A 141 6.42 2.08 5.30
C GLU A 141 6.88 2.93 4.12
N PHE A 142 6.46 4.20 4.07
CA PHE A 142 6.92 5.14 3.06
C PHE A 142 8.44 5.29 3.07
N VAL A 143 9.02 5.38 4.26
CA VAL A 143 10.47 5.51 4.43
C VAL A 143 11.20 4.26 3.95
N VAL A 144 10.71 3.07 4.30
CA VAL A 144 11.27 1.80 3.83
C VAL A 144 11.16 1.69 2.31
N TRP A 145 10.02 2.06 1.73
CA TRP A 145 9.81 2.03 0.29
C TRP A 145 10.75 2.97 -0.47
N GLN A 146 10.97 4.19 0.02
CA GLN A 146 11.76 5.19 -0.69
C GLN A 146 13.27 5.09 -0.42
N TYR A 147 13.67 4.71 0.80
CA TYR A 147 15.05 4.80 1.27
C TYR A 147 15.62 3.46 1.75
N GLY A 148 14.82 2.41 1.81
CA GLY A 148 15.20 1.13 2.38
C GLY A 148 15.35 1.18 3.91
N ALA A 149 16.09 0.22 4.46
CA ALA A 149 16.33 0.12 5.90
C ALA A 149 17.42 1.12 6.34
N MET A 150 17.04 2.17 7.07
CA MET A 150 17.95 3.24 7.48
C MET A 150 18.68 3.02 8.83
N GLY A 151 18.42 1.90 9.52
CA GLY A 151 18.98 1.63 10.85
C GLY A 151 18.36 2.49 11.97
N ALA A 152 18.84 2.31 13.20
CA ALA A 152 18.36 3.07 14.36
C ALA A 152 18.90 4.50 14.36
N GLY A 153 18.10 5.48 14.80
CA GLY A 153 18.52 6.89 14.94
C GLY A 153 18.44 7.72 13.65
N ASN A 154 18.54 7.11 12.47
CA ASN A 154 18.41 7.82 11.21
C ASN A 154 16.93 8.07 10.87
N ARG A 155 16.50 9.32 10.96
CA ARG A 155 15.13 9.76 10.66
C ARG A 155 15.13 10.71 9.48
N VAL A 156 14.21 10.53 8.55
CA VAL A 156 14.02 11.41 7.40
C VAL A 156 12.66 12.11 7.48
N VAL A 157 12.64 13.35 7.01
CA VAL A 157 11.42 14.12 6.85
C VAL A 157 10.72 13.69 5.55
N LEU A 158 9.45 13.32 5.67
CA LEU A 158 8.61 12.99 4.53
C LEU A 158 8.16 14.27 3.80
N PRO A 159 7.98 14.22 2.48
CA PRO A 159 7.39 15.33 1.73
C PRO A 159 5.98 15.68 2.21
N SER A 160 5.63 16.96 2.24
CA SER A 160 4.32 17.47 2.64
C SER A 160 3.18 16.81 1.85
N CYS A 161 3.30 16.69 0.53
CA CYS A 161 2.28 16.02 -0.29
C CYS A 161 1.95 14.60 0.17
N CYS A 162 2.96 13.83 0.60
CA CYS A 162 2.77 12.48 1.09
C CYS A 162 2.21 12.47 2.52
N VAL A 163 2.70 13.38 3.38
CA VAL A 163 2.20 13.51 4.76
C VAL A 163 0.72 13.86 4.77
N TRP A 164 0.29 14.83 3.97
CA TRP A 164 -1.12 15.23 3.88
C TRP A 164 -1.98 14.12 3.31
N LYS A 165 -1.55 13.43 2.25
CA LYS A 165 -2.27 12.26 1.73
C LYS A 165 -2.53 11.19 2.81
N ILE A 166 -1.53 10.92 3.66
CA ILE A 166 -1.65 9.97 4.78
C ILE A 166 -2.58 10.52 5.88
N ARG A 167 -2.50 11.82 6.20
CA ARG A 167 -3.37 12.46 7.20
C ARG A 167 -4.83 12.52 6.76
N ASP A 168 -5.08 12.75 5.48
CA ASP A 168 -6.42 12.75 4.90
C ASP A 168 -7.04 11.35 4.98
N ARG A 169 -6.26 10.29 4.73
CA ARG A 169 -6.74 8.92 4.87
C ARG A 169 -6.96 8.50 6.33
N PHE A 170 -6.07 8.92 7.23
CA PHE A 170 -6.09 8.53 8.64
C PHE A 170 -6.11 9.77 9.54
N PRO A 171 -7.22 10.52 9.58
CA PRO A 171 -7.29 11.80 10.26
C PRO A 171 -7.12 11.67 11.77
N ASP A 172 -6.56 12.70 12.38
CA ASP A 172 -6.68 12.94 13.81
C ASP A 172 -7.98 13.70 14.08
N PRO A 173 -8.89 13.22 14.95
CA PRO A 173 -10.18 13.88 15.19
C PRO A 173 -10.06 15.33 15.68
N HIS A 174 -8.93 15.69 16.32
CA HIS A 174 -8.67 17.04 16.81
C HIS A 174 -7.70 17.81 15.91
N GLY A 175 -7.23 17.22 14.80
CA GLY A 175 -6.23 17.82 13.91
C GLY A 175 -4.86 18.02 14.57
N GLN A 176 -4.58 17.36 15.70
CA GLN A 176 -3.36 17.58 16.46
C GLN A 176 -2.25 16.63 16.03
N TYR A 177 -1.26 17.16 15.32
CA TYR A 177 -0.10 16.40 14.85
C TYR A 177 1.17 16.88 15.56
N LYS A 178 1.96 15.95 16.14
CA LYS A 178 3.21 16.27 16.86
C LYS A 178 4.35 16.78 15.95
N GLY A 179 4.24 16.59 14.63
CA GLY A 179 5.29 16.90 13.67
C GLY A 179 6.53 16.01 13.76
N PHE A 180 7.57 16.38 13.02
CA PHE A 180 8.86 15.70 12.96
C PHE A 180 9.71 15.97 14.21
N ILE A 181 10.24 14.90 14.81
CA ILE A 181 11.13 14.97 15.97
C ILE A 181 12.48 14.37 15.52
N PRO A 182 13.59 15.11 15.52
CA PRO A 182 14.84 14.63 14.92
C PRO A 182 15.47 13.44 15.66
N ASN A 183 15.49 13.45 16.99
CA ASN A 183 16.09 12.38 17.80
C ASN A 183 15.09 11.86 18.84
N ARG A 184 14.83 10.54 18.82
CA ARG A 184 14.06 9.85 19.87
C ARG A 184 14.94 8.92 20.73
N LEU A 185 16.26 9.12 20.66
CA LEU A 185 17.22 8.52 21.58
C LEU A 185 17.46 9.56 22.70
N GLN A 186 16.58 9.54 23.69
CA GLN A 186 16.83 10.08 25.02
C GLN A 186 16.41 9.00 26.02
#